data_AF-A0A0W7WW21-F1
#
_entry.id   AF-A0A0W7WW21-F1
#
_cell.length_a   1.000
_cell.length_b   1.000
_cell.length_c   1.000
_cell.angle_alpha   90.00
_cell.angle_beta   90.00
_cell.angle_gamma   90.00
#
_symmetry.space_group_name_H-M   'P 1'
#
loop_
_entity.id
_entity.type
_entity.pdbx_description
1 polymer ?
#
loop_
_entity_poly.entity_id
_entity_poly.type
_entity_poly.pdbx_seq_one_letter_code
_entity_poly.pdbx_strand_id
1 'polypeptide(L)'
;MTGHQDLELDIDWGVVQGQLGALLPGDFKRLCEAFGEGEFSAYLYVHSTRGGDRLDVVEELNDLRATLATMLNRERAYEPYHLFEPGRGGLIPWARAVEEGVEFFWLAGDDDPAEWPVLARKDPAEEWHSFAMGVPEFIYHMLTDADFSPFGITELFPEPSYEMY
;
A
#
# COMPACT_ATOMS: atom_id res chain seq x y z
N MET A 1 -6.46 -3.75 -24.35
CA MET A 1 -7.68 -3.11 -23.81
C MET A 1 -8.43 -4.15 -22.99
N THR A 2 -7.93 -4.46 -21.80
CA THR A 2 -8.66 -5.23 -20.79
C THR A 2 -9.63 -4.27 -20.12
N GLY A 3 -10.92 -4.47 -20.36
CA GLY A 3 -12.00 -3.64 -19.85
C GLY A 3 -12.27 -3.93 -18.40
N HIS A 4 -11.50 -3.31 -17.50
CA HIS A 4 -11.86 -3.24 -16.09
C HIS A 4 -13.19 -2.47 -15.99
N GLN A 5 -14.22 -3.10 -15.45
CA GLN A 5 -15.46 -2.43 -15.08
C GLN A 5 -15.28 -1.94 -13.65
N ASP A 6 -15.45 -0.63 -13.43
CA ASP A 6 -15.46 -0.07 -12.09
C ASP A 6 -16.51 -0.83 -11.26
N LEU A 7 -16.07 -1.50 -10.21
CA LEU A 7 -16.96 -2.30 -9.37
C LEU A 7 -17.89 -1.44 -8.53
N GLU A 8 -17.59 -0.13 -8.44
CA GLU A 8 -18.30 0.86 -7.60
C GLU A 8 -18.56 0.29 -6.20
N LEU A 9 -17.53 -0.30 -5.59
CA LEU A 9 -17.67 -0.96 -4.30
C LEU A 9 -18.11 0.04 -3.23
N ASP A 10 -19.17 -0.30 -2.50
CA ASP A 10 -19.62 0.47 -1.34
C ASP A 10 -18.74 0.13 -0.13
N ILE A 11 -17.75 0.98 0.12
CA ILE A 11 -16.82 0.86 1.25
C ILE A 11 -17.19 1.92 2.29
N ASP A 12 -17.42 1.50 3.54
CA ASP A 12 -17.66 2.42 4.66
C ASP A 12 -16.32 3.00 5.14
N TRP A 13 -15.85 4.02 4.42
CA TRP A 13 -14.64 4.76 4.75
C TRP A 13 -14.71 5.43 6.13
N GLY A 14 -15.91 5.70 6.66
CA GLY A 14 -16.08 6.24 8.00
C GLY A 14 -15.63 5.23 9.06
N VAL A 15 -16.07 3.99 8.93
CA VAL A 15 -15.66 2.89 9.81
C VAL A 15 -14.18 2.56 9.63
N VAL A 16 -13.70 2.40 8.39
CA VAL A 16 -12.30 2.06 8.10
C VAL A 16 -11.33 3.11 8.67
N GLN A 17 -11.57 4.39 8.41
CA GLN A 17 -10.73 5.47 8.94
C GLN A 17 -10.86 5.61 10.46
N GLY A 18 -12.04 5.28 11.01
CA GLY A 18 -12.25 5.21 12.46
C GLY A 18 -11.45 4.10 13.14
N GLN A 19 -11.32 2.94 12.50
CA GLN A 19 -10.49 1.82 12.98
C GLN A 19 -8.99 2.13 12.83
N LEU A 20 -8.60 2.72 11.68
CA LEU A 20 -7.21 3.11 11.42
C LEU A 20 -6.75 4.25 12.33
N GLY A 21 -7.65 5.17 12.67
CA GLY A 21 -7.32 6.41 13.39
C GLY A 21 -6.65 7.46 12.50
N ALA A 22 -6.82 7.36 11.18
CA ALA A 22 -6.29 8.26 10.17
C ALA A 22 -7.26 8.38 9.00
N LEU A 23 -7.23 9.52 8.30
CA LEU A 23 -7.84 9.62 6.98
C LEU A 23 -6.97 8.90 5.95
N LEU A 24 -7.56 8.41 4.87
CA LEU A 24 -6.83 7.79 3.75
C LEU A 24 -6.80 8.70 2.52
N PRO A 25 -5.72 8.62 1.70
CA PRO A 25 -5.62 9.37 0.45
C PRO A 25 -6.84 9.16 -0.45
N GLY A 26 -7.36 10.25 -1.04
CA GLY A 26 -8.59 10.22 -1.82
C GLY A 26 -8.47 9.42 -3.13
N ASP A 27 -7.28 9.37 -3.71
CA ASP A 27 -6.95 8.59 -4.89
C ASP A 27 -6.88 7.08 -4.61
N PHE A 28 -6.33 6.70 -3.45
CA PHE A 28 -6.32 5.31 -2.99
C PHE A 28 -7.75 4.79 -2.77
N LYS A 29 -8.63 5.60 -2.19
CA LYS A 29 -10.05 5.22 -2.02
C LYS A 29 -10.71 4.89 -3.36
N ARG A 30 -10.49 5.74 -4.37
CA ARG A 30 -11.01 5.49 -5.73
C ARG A 30 -10.39 4.23 -6.36
N LEU A 31 -9.10 3.97 -6.10
CA LEU A 31 -8.45 2.74 -6.55
C LEU A 31 -9.14 1.51 -5.94
N CYS A 32 -9.39 1.50 -4.64
CA CYS A 32 -10.11 0.42 -3.96
C CYS A 32 -11.55 0.26 -4.47
N GLU A 33 -12.29 1.36 -4.65
CA GLU A 33 -13.66 1.34 -5.16
C GLU A 33 -13.74 0.81 -6.61
N ALA A 34 -12.74 1.13 -7.43
CA ALA A 34 -12.68 0.69 -8.81
C ALA A 34 -12.26 -0.78 -8.91
N PHE A 35 -11.15 -1.15 -8.27
CA PHE A 35 -10.49 -2.45 -8.46
C PHE A 35 -10.91 -3.51 -7.45
N GLY A 36 -11.17 -3.14 -6.20
CA GLY A 36 -11.44 -4.07 -5.12
C GLY A 36 -10.21 -4.87 -4.69
N GLU A 37 -10.45 -6.09 -4.22
CA GLU A 37 -9.43 -7.04 -3.80
C GLU A 37 -8.90 -7.84 -5.00
N GLY A 38 -7.57 -7.84 -5.21
CA GLY A 38 -6.95 -8.51 -6.34
C GLY A 38 -5.45 -8.24 -6.46
N GLU A 39 -4.87 -8.65 -7.58
CA GLU A 39 -3.46 -8.45 -7.91
C GLU A 39 -3.26 -7.71 -9.24
N PHE A 40 -2.29 -6.80 -9.27
CA PHE A 40 -1.78 -6.20 -10.49
C PHE A 40 -0.61 -7.03 -11.02
N SER A 41 -0.72 -7.46 -12.27
CA SER A 41 0.31 -8.21 -13.01
C SER A 41 0.90 -9.39 -12.24
N ALA A 42 0.07 -10.14 -11.49
CA ALA A 42 0.51 -11.26 -10.64
C ALA A 42 1.71 -10.96 -9.72
N TYR A 43 1.92 -9.68 -9.40
CA TYR A 43 3.09 -9.19 -8.68
C TYR A 43 2.69 -8.40 -7.44
N LEU A 44 1.75 -7.46 -7.57
CA LEU A 44 1.40 -6.52 -6.51
C LEU A 44 -0.03 -6.73 -6.03
N TYR A 45 -0.18 -6.97 -4.74
CA TYR A 45 -1.46 -7.17 -4.06
C TYR A 45 -1.74 -5.92 -3.23
N VAL A 46 -2.70 -5.11 -3.67
CA VAL A 46 -3.10 -3.91 -2.92
C VAL A 46 -3.97 -4.33 -1.74
N HIS A 47 -3.62 -3.89 -0.53
CA HIS A 47 -4.42 -4.13 0.66
C HIS A 47 -5.73 -3.36 0.53
N SER A 48 -6.79 -4.06 0.13
CA SER A 48 -8.05 -3.47 -0.29
C SER A 48 -9.20 -4.21 0.40
N THR A 49 -10.38 -4.24 -0.21
CA THR A 49 -11.53 -4.99 0.24
C THR A 49 -12.48 -5.28 -0.92
N ARG A 50 -13.44 -6.17 -0.71
CA ARG A 50 -14.54 -6.45 -1.63
C ARG A 50 -15.78 -5.57 -1.36
N GLY A 51 -15.63 -4.55 -0.51
CA GLY A 51 -16.72 -3.70 -0.01
C GLY A 51 -17.00 -3.94 1.48
N GLY A 52 -17.90 -3.12 2.05
CA GLY A 52 -18.26 -3.18 3.46
C GLY A 52 -17.36 -2.34 4.36
N ASP A 53 -17.13 -2.80 5.59
CA ASP A 53 -16.54 -2.01 6.69
C ASP A 53 -15.14 -2.49 7.13
N ARG A 54 -14.54 -3.41 6.38
CA ARG A 54 -13.20 -3.95 6.61
C ARG A 54 -12.29 -3.63 5.43
N LEU A 55 -11.05 -3.27 5.74
CA LEU A 55 -10.00 -3.00 4.76
C LEU A 55 -8.71 -3.68 5.20
N ASP A 56 -8.07 -4.41 4.29
CA ASP A 56 -6.86 -5.17 4.58
C ASP A 56 -5.72 -4.28 5.11
N VAL A 57 -5.68 -2.99 4.76
CA VAL A 57 -4.71 -2.02 5.32
C VAL A 57 -4.73 -2.02 6.85
N VAL A 58 -5.93 -2.06 7.43
CA VAL A 58 -6.11 -2.04 8.89
C VAL A 58 -5.68 -3.38 9.49
N GLU A 59 -6.00 -4.49 8.82
CA GLU A 59 -5.64 -5.83 9.28
C GLU A 59 -4.13 -6.04 9.23
N GLU A 60 -3.49 -5.71 8.10
CA GLU A 60 -2.05 -5.80 7.89
C GLU A 60 -1.29 -4.94 8.90
N LEU A 61 -1.72 -3.70 9.15
CA LEU A 61 -1.07 -2.86 10.15
C LEU A 61 -1.12 -3.49 11.56
N ASN A 62 -2.25 -4.12 11.92
CA ASN A 62 -2.38 -4.81 13.20
C ASN A 62 -1.53 -6.08 13.28
N ASP A 63 -1.42 -6.83 12.19
CA ASP A 63 -0.60 -8.03 12.10
C ASP A 63 0.90 -7.71 12.17
N LEU A 64 1.35 -6.64 11.50
CA LEU A 64 2.71 -6.13 11.64
C LEU A 64 3.01 -5.71 13.09
N ARG A 65 2.07 -5.05 13.77
CA ARG A 65 2.20 -4.70 15.19
C ARG A 65 2.33 -5.93 16.08
N ALA A 66 1.47 -6.94 15.87
CA ALA A 66 1.51 -8.19 16.62
C ALA A 66 2.84 -8.91 16.40
N THR A 67 3.32 -8.94 15.16
CA THR A 67 4.59 -9.54 14.76
C THR A 67 5.77 -8.84 15.44
N LEU A 68 5.87 -7.50 15.33
CA LEU A 68 6.91 -6.72 15.99
C LEU A 68 6.92 -6.88 17.51
N ALA A 69 5.75 -7.04 18.14
CA ALA A 69 5.67 -7.24 19.59
C ALA A 69 6.43 -8.51 20.05
N THR A 70 6.58 -9.50 19.16
CA THR A 70 7.29 -10.76 19.43
C THR A 70 8.77 -10.75 19.02
N MET A 71 9.20 -9.77 18.22
CA MET A 71 10.55 -9.71 17.67
C MET A 71 11.58 -9.19 18.67
N LEU A 72 12.79 -9.74 18.60
CA LEU A 72 13.97 -9.16 19.25
C LEU A 72 14.45 -7.94 18.43
N ASN A 73 14.81 -6.84 19.10
CA ASN A 73 15.17 -5.56 18.48
C ASN A 73 14.06 -4.92 17.63
N ARG A 74 12.78 -5.10 18.01
CA ARG A 74 11.61 -4.57 17.29
C ARG A 74 11.69 -3.07 16.98
N GLU A 75 12.36 -2.31 17.84
CA GLU A 75 12.56 -0.87 17.70
C GLU A 75 13.43 -0.50 16.48
N ARG A 76 14.20 -1.46 15.93
CA ARG A 76 15.09 -1.25 14.78
C ARG A 76 14.51 -1.73 13.46
N ALA A 77 13.40 -2.47 13.47
CA ALA A 77 12.86 -3.13 12.28
C ALA A 77 12.48 -2.15 11.15
N TYR A 78 12.08 -0.94 11.53
CA TYR A 78 11.62 0.11 10.61
C TYR A 78 12.41 1.41 10.75
N GLU A 79 13.56 1.43 11.43
CA GLU A 79 14.38 2.64 11.56
C GLU A 79 14.68 3.27 10.17
N PRO A 80 14.65 4.61 10.03
CA PRO A 80 14.40 5.62 11.08
C PRO A 80 12.90 5.86 11.38
N TYR A 81 12.00 5.13 10.75
CA TYR A 81 10.55 5.25 10.90
C TYR A 81 9.99 4.30 11.97
N HIS A 82 8.66 4.31 12.11
CA HIS A 82 7.89 3.45 13.02
C HIS A 82 6.53 3.17 12.40
N LEU A 83 5.87 2.07 12.79
CA LEU A 83 4.50 1.80 12.37
C LEU A 83 3.54 2.90 12.84
N PHE A 84 2.56 3.23 12.01
CA PHE A 84 1.65 4.35 12.19
C PHE A 84 0.86 4.29 13.49
N GLU A 85 1.03 5.29 14.35
CA GLU A 85 0.22 5.48 15.56
C GLU A 85 -0.73 6.69 15.42
N PRO A 86 -2.02 6.54 15.76
CA PRO A 86 -2.97 7.66 15.70
C PRO A 86 -2.47 8.89 16.48
N GLY A 87 -2.44 10.04 15.81
CA GLY A 87 -1.97 11.32 16.36
C GLY A 87 -0.44 11.46 16.45
N ARG A 88 0.33 10.48 15.96
CA ARG A 88 1.79 10.56 15.85
C ARG A 88 2.29 10.36 14.41
N GLY A 89 1.50 9.70 13.56
CA GLY A 89 1.92 9.34 12.21
C GLY A 89 2.74 8.06 12.18
N GLY A 90 3.36 7.78 11.03
CA GLY A 90 4.22 6.63 10.79
C GLY A 90 3.82 5.81 9.57
N LEU A 91 4.38 4.60 9.47
CA LEU A 91 4.22 3.71 8.32
C LEU A 91 2.86 3.00 8.34
N ILE A 92 2.10 3.13 7.24
CA ILE A 92 0.86 2.39 7.00
C ILE A 92 1.07 1.50 5.77
N PRO A 93 0.99 0.16 5.87
CA PRO A 93 1.18 -0.73 4.73
C PRO A 93 0.01 -0.60 3.75
N TRP A 94 0.29 -0.53 2.46
CA TRP A 94 -0.77 -0.41 1.43
C TRP A 94 -0.75 -1.51 0.37
N ALA A 95 0.34 -2.26 0.26
CA ALA A 95 0.42 -3.45 -0.57
C ALA A 95 1.48 -4.42 -0.09
N ARG A 96 1.38 -5.65 -0.59
CA ARG A 96 2.46 -6.64 -0.58
C ARG A 96 2.84 -7.02 -2.01
N ALA A 97 4.11 -7.32 -2.24
CA ALA A 97 4.56 -7.94 -3.48
C ALA A 97 4.58 -9.48 -3.36
N VAL A 98 4.71 -10.14 -4.51
CA VAL A 98 5.01 -11.58 -4.60
C VAL A 98 6.43 -11.90 -4.14
N GLU A 99 7.35 -10.94 -4.30
CA GLU A 99 8.73 -11.05 -3.85
C GLU A 99 8.82 -10.77 -2.35
N GLU A 100 9.38 -11.73 -1.60
CA GLU A 100 9.56 -11.61 -0.16
C GLU A 100 10.55 -10.48 0.16
N GLY A 101 10.27 -9.72 1.23
CA GLY A 101 11.12 -8.62 1.69
C GLY A 101 10.84 -7.27 1.03
N VAL A 102 10.13 -7.25 -0.11
CA VAL A 102 9.68 -6.00 -0.74
C VAL A 102 8.48 -5.45 0.04
N GLU A 103 8.63 -4.24 0.57
CA GLU A 103 7.61 -3.62 1.41
C GLU A 103 7.18 -2.26 0.86
N PHE A 104 5.89 -1.96 1.02
CA PHE A 104 5.26 -0.75 0.52
C PHE A 104 4.41 -0.07 1.59
N PHE A 105 4.74 1.18 1.90
CA PHE A 105 4.09 1.96 2.94
C PHE A 105 3.73 3.37 2.47
N TRP A 106 2.76 3.98 3.12
CA TRP A 106 2.69 5.44 3.22
C TRP A 106 3.51 5.87 4.42
N LEU A 107 4.16 7.03 4.32
CA LEU A 107 4.59 7.77 5.50
C LEU A 107 3.49 8.76 5.90
N ALA A 108 2.57 8.31 6.74
CA ALA A 108 1.47 9.14 7.20
C ALA A 108 1.95 10.15 8.26
N GLY A 109 1.47 11.39 8.14
CA GLY A 109 1.74 12.49 9.07
C GLY A 109 0.48 13.26 9.41
N ASP A 110 0.64 14.40 10.08
CA ASP A 110 -0.46 15.32 10.41
C ASP A 110 -0.90 16.19 9.20
N ASP A 111 -0.13 16.15 8.11
CA ASP A 111 -0.41 16.84 6.86
C ASP A 111 -1.56 16.17 6.07
N ASP A 112 -1.97 16.81 4.97
CA ASP A 112 -3.00 16.28 4.06
C ASP A 112 -2.63 14.85 3.62
N PRO A 113 -3.53 13.85 3.77
CA PRO A 113 -3.30 12.50 3.27
C PRO A 113 -2.94 12.42 1.79
N ALA A 114 -3.38 13.39 0.97
CA ALA A 114 -3.01 13.45 -0.44
C ALA A 114 -1.51 13.72 -0.68
N GLU A 115 -0.80 14.25 0.32
CA GLU A 115 0.62 14.59 0.25
C GLU A 115 1.51 13.53 0.91
N TRP A 116 0.94 12.47 1.49
CA TRP A 116 1.72 11.39 2.11
C TRP A 116 2.55 10.66 1.06
N PRO A 117 3.89 10.64 1.18
CA PRO A 117 4.72 9.97 0.19
C PRO A 117 4.61 8.46 0.33
N VAL A 118 4.80 7.77 -0.80
CA VAL A 118 5.05 6.34 -0.82
C VAL A 118 6.49 6.07 -0.40
N LEU A 119 6.66 5.18 0.56
CA LEU A 119 7.94 4.59 0.94
C LEU A 119 7.99 3.13 0.50
N ALA A 120 9.10 2.73 -0.08
CA ALA A 120 9.33 1.35 -0.48
C ALA A 120 10.78 0.92 -0.27
N ARG A 121 11.00 -0.37 -0.04
CA ARG A 121 12.33 -1.01 -0.03
C ARG A 121 12.23 -2.43 -0.56
N LYS A 122 13.30 -2.95 -1.15
CA LYS A 122 13.31 -4.30 -1.75
C LYS A 122 13.64 -5.40 -0.74
N ASP A 123 14.31 -5.05 0.34
CA ASP A 123 14.65 -5.94 1.44
C ASP A 123 14.68 -5.14 2.75
N PRO A 124 14.35 -5.73 3.91
CA PRO A 124 14.41 -5.05 5.21
C PRO A 124 15.79 -4.48 5.57
N ALA A 125 16.86 -4.99 4.98
CA ALA A 125 18.23 -4.51 5.16
C ALA A 125 18.64 -3.40 4.16
N GLU A 126 17.84 -3.15 3.12
CA GLU A 126 18.08 -2.11 2.13
C GLU A 126 17.54 -0.74 2.56
N GLU A 127 18.01 0.31 1.87
CA GLU A 127 17.60 1.69 2.13
C GLU A 127 16.16 1.94 1.69
N TRP A 128 15.50 2.87 2.37
CA TRP A 128 14.17 3.35 1.98
C TRP A 128 14.26 4.25 0.75
N HIS A 129 13.39 3.99 -0.21
CA HIS A 129 13.12 4.88 -1.33
C HIS A 129 11.84 5.66 -1.06
N SER A 130 11.88 6.98 -1.25
CA SER A 130 10.74 7.87 -1.07
C SER A 130 10.28 8.46 -2.38
N PHE A 131 8.97 8.39 -2.61
CA PHE A 131 8.30 8.86 -3.81
C PHE A 131 7.20 9.83 -3.41
N ALA A 132 7.35 11.10 -3.79
CA ALA A 132 6.35 12.15 -3.55
C ALA A 132 5.21 12.06 -4.57
N MET A 133 4.47 10.95 -4.52
CA MET A 133 3.34 10.63 -5.39
C MET A 133 2.34 9.74 -4.67
N GLY A 134 1.11 9.68 -5.19
CA GLY A 134 0.07 8.79 -4.69
C GLY A 134 0.29 7.33 -5.09
N VAL A 135 -0.40 6.42 -4.40
CA VAL A 135 -0.33 4.97 -4.69
C VAL A 135 -0.74 4.62 -6.12
N PRO A 136 -1.85 5.15 -6.68
CA PRO A 136 -2.22 4.85 -8.06
C PRO A 136 -1.15 5.28 -9.08
N GLU A 137 -0.48 6.42 -8.85
CA GLU A 137 0.61 6.90 -9.70
C GLU A 137 1.85 5.99 -9.57
N PHE A 138 2.21 5.60 -8.35
CA PHE A 138 3.30 4.66 -8.11
C PHE A 138 3.07 3.31 -8.80
N ILE A 139 1.85 2.76 -8.70
CA ILE A 139 1.46 1.52 -9.40
C ILE A 139 1.55 1.72 -10.92
N TYR A 140 1.06 2.85 -11.43
CA TYR A 140 1.13 3.14 -12.86
C TYR A 140 2.58 3.15 -13.37
N HIS A 141 3.51 3.84 -12.70
CA HIS A 141 4.92 3.83 -13.06
C HIS A 141 5.53 2.44 -12.94
N MET A 142 5.29 1.73 -11.84
CA MET A 142 5.74 0.35 -11.65
C MET A 142 5.37 -0.57 -12.83
N LEU A 143 4.15 -0.43 -13.34
CA LEU A 143 3.61 -1.30 -14.39
C LEU A 143 3.96 -0.85 -15.82
N THR A 144 4.29 0.42 -16.04
CA THR A 144 4.36 0.98 -17.41
C THR A 144 5.68 1.66 -17.76
N ASP A 145 6.49 2.02 -16.75
CA ASP A 145 7.72 2.77 -16.95
C ASP A 145 8.94 1.85 -16.76
N ALA A 146 9.64 1.59 -17.86
CA ALA A 146 10.81 0.71 -17.89
C ALA A 146 12.03 1.30 -17.16
N ASP A 147 12.04 2.63 -16.95
CA ASP A 147 13.12 3.32 -16.24
C ASP A 147 12.79 3.52 -14.75
N PHE A 148 11.64 3.02 -14.27
CA PHE A 148 11.20 3.15 -12.88
C PHE A 148 11.97 2.23 -11.94
N SER A 149 13.24 2.54 -11.69
CA SER A 149 14.10 1.76 -10.79
C SER A 149 13.90 2.15 -9.32
N PRO A 150 13.98 1.21 -8.35
CA PRO A 150 14.20 -0.23 -8.49
C PRO A 150 12.91 -1.08 -8.52
N PHE A 151 11.73 -0.45 -8.65
CA PHE A 151 10.43 -1.13 -8.44
C PHE A 151 9.65 -1.45 -9.72
N GLY A 152 10.12 -0.99 -10.88
CA GLY A 152 9.51 -1.22 -12.18
C GLY A 152 9.55 -2.68 -12.57
N ILE A 153 8.43 -3.20 -13.07
CA ILE A 153 8.26 -4.61 -13.41
C ILE A 153 7.95 -4.83 -14.90
N THR A 154 8.09 -3.81 -15.73
CA THR A 154 7.76 -3.87 -17.17
C THR A 154 8.49 -4.98 -17.92
N GLU A 155 9.72 -5.32 -17.53
CA GLU A 155 10.47 -6.43 -18.14
C GLU A 155 9.93 -7.81 -17.73
N LEU A 156 9.35 -7.91 -16.53
CA LEU A 156 8.74 -9.13 -16.02
C LEU A 156 7.32 -9.32 -16.57
N PHE A 157 6.59 -8.20 -16.71
CA PHE A 157 5.19 -8.15 -17.14
C PHE A 157 5.00 -7.04 -18.19
N PRO A 158 5.34 -7.31 -19.46
CA PRO A 158 5.26 -6.30 -20.53
C PRO A 158 3.83 -5.88 -20.88
N GLU A 159 2.84 -6.69 -20.50
CA GLU A 159 1.42 -6.39 -20.65
C GLU A 159 0.76 -6.33 -19.26
N PRO A 160 0.50 -5.13 -18.71
CA PRO A 160 -0.13 -5.00 -17.40
C PRO A 160 -1.52 -5.64 -17.34
N SER A 161 -1.79 -6.37 -16.27
CA SER A 161 -3.09 -7.00 -16.02
C SER A 161 -3.60 -6.69 -14.61
N TYR A 162 -4.89 -6.94 -14.40
CA TYR A 162 -5.50 -6.96 -13.07
C TYR A 162 -6.37 -8.21 -12.96
N GLU A 163 -6.16 -8.97 -11.89
CA GLU A 163 -6.95 -10.15 -11.56
C GLU A 163 -7.61 -9.96 -10.19
N MET A 164 -8.94 -9.99 -10.17
CA MET A 164 -9.73 -9.88 -8.96
C MET A 164 -9.81 -11.25 -8.28
N TYR A 165 -9.70 -11.29 -6.95
CA TYR A 165 -10.04 -12.51 -6.20
C TYR A 165 -11.54 -12.69 -6.11
#